data_AF-A0A413QWG9-F1
#
_entry.id   AF-A0A413QWG9-F1
#
_cell.length_a   1.000
_cell.length_b   1.000
_cell.length_c   1.000
_cell.angle_alpha   90.00
_cell.angle_beta   90.00
_cell.angle_gamma   90.00
#
_symmetry.space_group_name_H-M   'P 1'
#
loop_
_entity.id
_entity.type
_entity.pdbx_description
1 polymer ?
#
loop_
_entity_poly.entity_id
_entity_poly.type
_entity_poly.pdbx_seq_one_letter_code
_entity_poly.pdbx_strand_id
1 'polypeptide(L)'
;MAAKKKADAAVENTAEVTQETTEQVQDTVEQMTEDNKKELDNKKYVVDHLLSTKREGMEDLIDYMEQIGFFEAPCSGGNHLACQFGLVHHSRNVMMAAENIGYALLGKVKYAEIRDSVIIAAALHDLGKCGDYGKQMYVPNILKSGKASEAKPFKRNPALLPLDHATRSIKLATLFIDLTEDEEFAIRYHDGLYESANYAVKGNETPLYLILHYADLWSSRVTEGSTDEGSEE
;
A
#
# COMPACT_ATOMS: atom_id res chain seq x y z
N MET A 1 -45.12 -46.96 8.06
CA MET A 1 -44.74 -45.67 8.68
C MET A 1 -43.24 -45.36 8.65
N ALA A 2 -42.33 -46.32 8.41
CA ALA A 2 -40.87 -46.07 8.40
C ALA A 2 -40.33 -45.38 7.13
N ALA A 3 -40.96 -45.56 5.97
CA ALA A 3 -40.48 -44.97 4.70
C ALA A 3 -40.75 -43.46 4.58
N LYS A 4 -41.84 -42.95 5.21
CA LYS A 4 -42.20 -41.53 5.18
C LYS A 4 -41.25 -40.68 6.02
N LYS A 5 -40.82 -41.21 7.18
CA LYS A 5 -39.89 -40.55 8.11
C LYS A 5 -38.46 -40.38 7.58
N LYS A 6 -38.03 -41.22 6.61
CA LYS A 6 -36.71 -41.10 5.95
C LYS A 6 -36.70 -40.08 4.81
N ALA A 7 -37.83 -39.86 4.15
CA ALA A 7 -37.95 -38.86 3.10
C ALA A 7 -37.97 -37.44 3.70
N ASP A 8 -38.73 -37.23 4.77
CA ASP A 8 -38.84 -35.92 5.42
C ASP A 8 -37.48 -35.46 6.01
N ALA A 9 -36.71 -36.36 6.62
CA ALA A 9 -35.37 -36.06 7.15
C ALA A 9 -34.31 -35.78 6.06
N ALA A 10 -34.45 -36.38 4.88
CA ALA A 10 -33.56 -36.10 3.75
C ALA A 10 -33.86 -34.73 3.12
N VAL A 11 -35.13 -34.31 3.11
CA VAL A 11 -35.56 -33.00 2.61
C VAL A 11 -35.18 -31.88 3.57
N GLU A 12 -35.34 -32.06 4.88
CA GLU A 12 -34.86 -31.09 5.89
C GLU A 12 -33.34 -30.89 5.80
N ASN A 13 -32.57 -31.98 5.76
CA ASN A 13 -31.10 -31.90 5.67
C ASN A 13 -30.63 -31.26 4.34
N THR A 14 -31.34 -31.50 3.24
CA THR A 14 -31.01 -30.85 1.96
C THR A 14 -31.35 -29.35 1.97
N ALA A 15 -32.46 -28.96 2.59
CA ALA A 15 -32.85 -27.56 2.71
C ALA A 15 -31.89 -26.77 3.64
N GLU A 16 -31.47 -27.38 4.75
CA GLU A 16 -30.52 -26.80 5.71
C GLU A 16 -29.14 -26.61 5.06
N VAL A 17 -28.61 -27.61 4.36
CA VAL A 17 -27.35 -27.50 3.60
C VAL A 17 -27.43 -26.46 2.48
N THR A 18 -28.58 -26.36 1.80
CA THR A 18 -28.79 -25.36 0.73
C THR A 18 -28.85 -23.95 1.31
N GLN A 19 -29.46 -23.78 2.49
CA GLN A 19 -29.55 -22.49 3.17
C GLN A 19 -28.20 -22.04 3.73
N GLU A 20 -27.44 -22.93 4.39
CA GLU A 20 -26.07 -22.66 4.84
C GLU A 20 -25.13 -22.29 3.69
N THR A 21 -25.24 -22.98 2.55
CA THR A 21 -24.45 -22.66 1.35
C THR A 21 -24.83 -21.30 0.76
N THR A 22 -26.11 -20.92 0.83
CA THR A 22 -26.59 -19.63 0.31
C THR A 22 -26.17 -18.48 1.21
N GLU A 23 -26.23 -18.65 2.53
CA GLU A 23 -25.75 -17.68 3.52
C GLU A 23 -24.23 -17.47 3.40
N GLN A 24 -23.43 -18.54 3.28
CA GLN A 24 -21.98 -18.42 3.07
C GLN A 24 -21.61 -17.69 1.76
N VAL A 25 -22.35 -17.94 0.68
CA VAL A 25 -22.15 -17.23 -0.59
C VAL A 25 -22.51 -15.76 -0.44
N GLN A 26 -23.60 -15.43 0.27
CA GLN A 26 -24.02 -14.06 0.48
C GLN A 26 -23.03 -13.28 1.36
N ASP A 27 -22.57 -13.87 2.46
CA ASP A 27 -21.52 -13.27 3.33
C ASP A 27 -20.23 -13.01 2.54
N THR A 28 -19.84 -13.95 1.67
CA THR A 28 -18.66 -13.79 0.80
C THR A 28 -18.84 -12.62 -0.18
N VAL A 29 -20.02 -12.49 -0.79
CA VAL A 29 -20.33 -11.41 -1.74
C VAL A 29 -20.38 -10.05 -1.04
N GLU A 30 -20.95 -9.98 0.16
CA GLU A 30 -21.00 -8.76 0.96
C GLU A 30 -19.59 -8.30 1.38
N GLN A 31 -18.76 -9.23 1.86
CA GLN A 31 -17.35 -8.96 2.19
C GLN A 31 -16.56 -8.47 0.98
N MET A 32 -16.66 -9.16 -0.16
CA MET A 32 -16.02 -8.74 -1.42
C MET A 32 -16.49 -7.34 -1.87
N THR A 33 -17.75 -7.00 -1.64
CA THR A 33 -18.29 -5.67 -1.99
C THR A 33 -17.72 -4.58 -1.08
N GLU A 34 -17.57 -4.87 0.20
CA GLU A 34 -17.00 -3.92 1.17
C GLU A 34 -15.50 -3.70 0.94
N ASP A 35 -14.74 -4.77 0.64
CA ASP A 35 -13.32 -4.69 0.30
C ASP A 35 -13.10 -3.88 -0.99
N ASN A 36 -13.85 -4.18 -2.06
CA ASN A 36 -13.83 -3.41 -3.30
C ASN A 36 -14.16 -1.93 -3.08
N LYS A 37 -15.12 -1.62 -2.19
CA LYS A 37 -15.49 -0.25 -1.86
C LYS A 37 -14.37 0.47 -1.11
N LYS A 38 -13.69 -0.22 -0.18
CA LYS A 38 -12.55 0.32 0.56
C LYS A 38 -11.36 0.60 -0.35
N GLU A 39 -11.09 -0.28 -1.30
CA GLU A 39 -10.04 -0.10 -2.31
C GLU A 39 -10.31 1.09 -3.21
N LEU A 40 -11.56 1.22 -3.70
CA LEU A 40 -11.98 2.37 -4.49
C LEU A 40 -11.88 3.68 -3.69
N ASP A 41 -12.19 3.65 -2.39
CA ASP A 41 -12.03 4.78 -1.49
C ASP A 41 -10.54 5.15 -1.27
N ASN A 42 -9.65 4.17 -1.14
CA ASN A 42 -8.21 4.40 -1.03
C ASN A 42 -7.65 5.07 -2.29
N LYS A 43 -7.95 4.51 -3.47
CA LYS A 43 -7.54 5.09 -4.76
C LYS A 43 -8.06 6.52 -4.90
N LYS A 44 -9.35 6.72 -4.63
CA LYS A 44 -9.97 8.05 -4.71
C LYS A 44 -9.29 9.04 -3.75
N TYR A 45 -9.02 8.64 -2.52
CA TYR A 45 -8.34 9.49 -1.54
C TYR A 45 -6.98 9.97 -2.06
N VAL A 46 -6.14 9.03 -2.53
CA VAL A 46 -4.80 9.35 -3.04
C VAL A 46 -4.89 10.29 -4.25
N VAL A 47 -5.74 9.95 -5.23
CA VAL A 47 -5.93 10.73 -6.46
C VAL A 47 -6.44 12.14 -6.18
N ASP A 48 -7.49 12.28 -5.36
CA ASP A 48 -8.07 13.58 -5.04
C ASP A 48 -7.04 14.51 -4.36
N HIS A 49 -6.24 13.98 -3.44
CA HIS A 49 -5.23 14.77 -2.73
C HIS A 49 -4.08 15.16 -3.64
N LEU A 50 -3.58 14.24 -4.47
CA LEU A 50 -2.56 14.55 -5.48
C LEU A 50 -3.04 15.67 -6.42
N LEU A 51 -4.25 15.56 -6.98
CA LEU A 51 -4.84 16.59 -7.83
C LEU A 51 -5.04 17.92 -7.10
N SER A 52 -5.35 17.88 -5.79
CA SER A 52 -5.57 19.10 -5.00
C SER A 52 -4.32 19.98 -4.87
N THR A 53 -3.12 19.42 -5.04
CA THR A 53 -1.84 20.15 -5.03
C THR A 53 -1.68 21.05 -6.26
N LYS A 54 -2.44 20.78 -7.33
CA LYS A 54 -2.37 21.49 -8.62
C LYS A 54 -0.95 21.54 -9.23
N ARG A 55 -0.07 20.59 -8.87
CA ARG A 55 1.25 20.43 -9.50
C ARG A 55 1.05 20.07 -10.97
N GLU A 56 1.75 20.78 -11.86
CA GLU A 56 1.71 20.51 -13.30
C GLU A 56 2.13 19.06 -13.59
N GLY A 57 1.43 18.40 -14.52
CA GLY A 57 1.69 17.00 -14.91
C GLY A 57 1.09 15.93 -13.99
N MET A 58 0.37 16.32 -12.93
CA MET A 58 -0.19 15.36 -11.97
C MET A 58 -1.25 14.41 -12.56
N GLU A 59 -2.07 14.88 -13.51
CA GLU A 59 -3.07 14.03 -14.19
C GLU A 59 -2.38 12.90 -14.97
N ASP A 60 -1.35 13.24 -15.75
CA ASP A 60 -0.56 12.25 -16.51
C ASP A 60 0.19 11.28 -15.59
N LEU A 61 0.71 11.76 -14.44
CA LEU A 61 1.31 10.90 -13.43
C LEU A 61 0.31 9.89 -12.85
N ILE A 62 -0.91 10.33 -12.54
CA ILE A 62 -1.97 9.46 -12.01
C ILE A 62 -2.39 8.42 -13.06
N ASP A 63 -2.52 8.81 -14.32
CA ASP A 63 -2.78 7.87 -15.42
C ASP A 63 -1.64 6.85 -15.57
N TYR A 64 -0.38 7.29 -15.40
CA TYR A 64 0.77 6.39 -15.39
C TYR A 64 0.76 5.44 -14.20
N MET A 65 0.41 5.91 -12.99
CA MET A 65 0.25 5.09 -11.78
C MET A 65 -0.74 3.94 -12.01
N GLU A 66 -1.86 4.21 -12.69
CA GLU A 66 -2.82 3.17 -13.10
C GLU A 66 -2.16 2.14 -14.04
N GLN A 67 -1.49 2.61 -15.09
CA GLN A 67 -0.89 1.76 -16.11
C GLN A 67 0.20 0.82 -15.57
N ILE A 68 0.96 1.26 -14.57
CA ILE A 68 2.01 0.45 -13.94
C ILE A 68 1.50 -0.42 -12.79
N GLY A 69 0.21 -0.33 -12.46
CA GLY A 69 -0.44 -1.16 -11.45
C GLY A 69 -0.24 -0.68 -10.01
N PHE A 70 0.03 0.61 -9.78
CA PHE A 70 0.24 1.17 -8.42
C PHE A 70 -0.93 0.86 -7.49
N PHE A 71 -2.16 1.02 -8.00
CA PHE A 71 -3.36 0.85 -7.19
C PHE A 71 -3.66 -0.61 -6.85
N GLU A 72 -3.07 -1.58 -7.55
CA GLU A 72 -3.29 -3.02 -7.33
C GLU A 72 -2.10 -3.72 -6.67
N ALA A 73 -0.92 -3.11 -6.70
CA ALA A 73 0.32 -3.72 -6.24
C ALA A 73 0.31 -4.03 -4.72
N PRO A 74 1.03 -5.09 -4.29
CA PRO A 74 1.28 -5.31 -2.88
C PRO A 74 2.27 -4.28 -2.32
N CYS A 75 2.07 -3.92 -1.04
CA CYS A 75 2.98 -2.99 -0.36
C CYS A 75 4.34 -3.65 -0.05
N SER A 76 4.34 -4.96 0.23
CA SER A 76 5.54 -5.69 0.62
C SER A 76 5.51 -7.15 0.15
N GLY A 77 6.65 -7.83 0.28
CA GLY A 77 6.75 -9.27 -0.04
C GLY A 77 6.03 -10.18 0.96
N GLY A 78 6.05 -9.81 2.24
CA GLY A 78 5.54 -10.64 3.34
C GLY A 78 5.55 -9.95 4.70
N ASN A 79 5.52 -8.62 4.71
CA ASN A 79 5.36 -7.82 5.92
C ASN A 79 3.91 -7.27 5.92
N HIS A 80 3.72 -6.07 6.45
CA HIS A 80 2.47 -5.32 6.35
C HIS A 80 1.95 -5.25 4.90
N LEU A 81 0.63 -5.41 4.76
CA LEU A 81 -0.11 -5.26 3.51
C LEU A 81 0.53 -6.00 2.30
N ALA A 82 1.04 -7.21 2.53
CA ALA A 82 1.51 -8.14 1.50
C ALA A 82 0.33 -8.81 0.75
N CYS A 83 -0.60 -8.01 0.26
CA CYS A 83 -1.82 -8.41 -0.45
C CYS A 83 -2.07 -7.48 -1.65
N GLN A 84 -2.94 -7.88 -2.57
CA GLN A 84 -3.41 -6.98 -3.63
C GLN A 84 -3.99 -5.70 -3.02
N PHE A 85 -3.80 -4.56 -3.68
CA PHE A 85 -4.18 -3.21 -3.21
C PHE A 85 -3.46 -2.74 -1.94
N GLY A 86 -2.50 -3.51 -1.44
CA GLY A 86 -1.76 -3.19 -0.23
C GLY A 86 -0.99 -1.87 -0.36
N LEU A 87 -0.44 -1.57 -1.53
CA LEU A 87 0.37 -0.37 -1.75
C LEU A 87 -0.47 0.91 -1.62
N VAL A 88 -1.62 1.02 -2.29
CA VAL A 88 -2.49 2.21 -2.18
C VAL A 88 -3.07 2.37 -0.78
N HIS A 89 -3.39 1.26 -0.11
CA HIS A 89 -3.85 1.31 1.28
C HIS A 89 -2.75 1.86 2.19
N HIS A 90 -1.52 1.41 2.01
CA HIS A 90 -0.37 1.93 2.74
C HIS A 90 -0.17 3.43 2.47
N SER A 91 -0.14 3.85 1.20
CA SER A 91 0.03 5.27 0.84
C SER A 91 -1.03 6.16 1.49
N ARG A 92 -2.30 5.72 1.54
CA ARG A 92 -3.35 6.46 2.27
C ARG A 92 -3.02 6.59 3.76
N ASN A 93 -2.63 5.51 4.42
CA ASN A 93 -2.29 5.53 5.85
C ASN A 93 -1.14 6.49 6.12
N VAL A 94 -0.09 6.45 5.29
CA VAL A 94 1.06 7.37 5.39
C VAL A 94 0.63 8.81 5.17
N MET A 95 -0.20 9.11 4.17
CA MET A 95 -0.72 10.46 3.94
C MET A 95 -1.50 11.01 5.14
N MET A 96 -2.38 10.18 5.73
CA MET A 96 -3.14 10.57 6.91
C MET A 96 -2.25 10.78 8.13
N ALA A 97 -1.28 9.89 8.36
CA ALA A 97 -0.32 10.02 9.46
C ALA A 97 0.56 11.27 9.27
N ALA A 98 1.06 11.53 8.06
CA ALA A 98 1.91 12.66 7.74
C ALA A 98 1.19 14.00 7.95
N GLU A 99 -0.08 14.11 7.57
CA GLU A 99 -0.89 15.30 7.87
C GLU A 99 -1.05 15.50 9.39
N ASN A 100 -1.42 14.45 10.12
CA ASN A 100 -1.61 14.54 11.57
C ASN A 100 -0.32 14.91 12.31
N ILE A 101 0.81 14.31 11.94
CA ILE A 101 2.13 14.61 12.49
C ILE A 101 2.53 16.05 12.13
N GLY A 102 2.33 16.45 10.88
CA GLY A 102 2.61 17.81 10.42
C GLY A 102 1.82 18.86 11.21
N TYR A 103 0.52 18.64 11.41
CA TYR A 103 -0.29 19.51 12.27
C TYR A 103 0.18 19.53 13.71
N ALA A 104 0.55 18.38 14.29
CA ALA A 104 1.00 18.28 15.67
C ALA A 104 2.33 19.02 15.91
N LEU A 105 3.27 18.92 14.98
CA LEU A 105 4.62 19.48 15.13
C LEU A 105 4.72 20.95 14.70
N LEU A 106 4.02 21.34 13.64
CA LEU A 106 4.16 22.67 13.03
C LEU A 106 2.98 23.60 13.35
N GLY A 107 1.84 23.04 13.75
CA GLY A 107 0.57 23.75 13.79
C GLY A 107 0.02 24.05 12.39
N LYS A 108 -1.27 24.40 12.32
CA LYS A 108 -1.98 24.56 11.03
C LYS A 108 -1.40 25.63 10.10
N VAL A 109 -0.89 26.73 10.66
CA VAL A 109 -0.39 27.86 9.87
C VAL A 109 0.89 27.49 9.11
N LYS A 110 1.91 26.99 9.83
CA LYS A 110 3.18 26.59 9.18
C LYS A 110 3.01 25.32 8.33
N TYR A 111 2.17 24.39 8.75
CA TYR A 111 1.88 23.21 7.95
C TYR A 111 1.30 23.59 6.58
N ALA A 112 0.44 24.61 6.51
CA ALA A 112 -0.14 25.06 5.24
C ALA A 112 0.92 25.49 4.21
N GLU A 113 2.12 25.92 4.65
CA GLU A 113 3.23 26.29 3.76
C GLU A 113 3.90 25.08 3.08
N ILE A 114 3.83 23.89 3.67
CA ILE A 114 4.46 22.67 3.16
C ILE A 114 3.46 21.56 2.81
N ARG A 115 2.15 21.83 2.94
CA ARG A 115 1.08 20.84 2.82
C ARG A 115 1.15 20.06 1.51
N ASP A 116 1.35 20.75 0.40
CA ASP A 116 1.38 20.11 -0.92
C ASP A 116 2.59 19.17 -1.05
N SER A 117 3.76 19.57 -0.52
CA SER A 117 4.95 18.70 -0.49
C SER A 117 4.77 17.50 0.43
N VAL A 118 4.07 17.65 1.56
CA VAL A 118 3.70 16.52 2.43
C VAL A 118 2.79 15.54 1.69
N ILE A 119 1.78 16.05 0.96
CA ILE A 119 0.88 15.22 0.16
C ILE A 119 1.66 14.45 -0.93
N ILE A 120 2.48 15.16 -1.71
CA ILE A 120 3.24 14.58 -2.83
C ILE A 120 4.23 13.53 -2.32
N ALA A 121 5.04 13.88 -1.31
CA ALA A 121 6.05 12.97 -0.78
C ALA A 121 5.41 11.73 -0.13
N ALA A 122 4.33 11.89 0.66
CA ALA A 122 3.65 10.76 1.28
C ALA A 122 2.93 9.85 0.27
N ALA A 123 2.30 10.40 -0.75
CA ALA A 123 1.62 9.60 -1.77
C ALA A 123 2.59 8.84 -2.67
N LEU A 124 3.78 9.41 -2.94
CA LEU A 124 4.70 8.91 -3.98
C LEU A 124 5.97 8.25 -3.45
N HIS A 125 6.24 8.25 -2.13
CA HIS A 125 7.48 7.70 -1.57
C HIS A 125 7.77 6.26 -2.04
N ASP A 126 6.70 5.48 -2.20
CA ASP A 126 6.72 4.08 -2.58
C ASP A 126 6.32 3.78 -4.03
N LEU A 127 6.18 4.80 -4.88
CA LEU A 127 5.82 4.63 -6.30
C LEU A 127 6.71 3.59 -7.02
N GLY A 128 7.99 3.53 -6.66
CA GLY A 128 8.96 2.57 -7.17
C GLY A 128 8.66 1.11 -6.85
N LYS A 129 7.76 0.81 -5.89
CA LYS A 129 7.31 -0.57 -5.61
C LYS A 129 6.47 -1.18 -6.73
N CYS A 130 6.01 -0.38 -7.70
CA CYS A 130 5.39 -0.89 -8.94
C CYS A 130 6.40 -1.55 -9.90
N GLY A 131 7.70 -1.39 -9.63
CA GLY A 131 8.75 -1.86 -10.52
C GLY A 131 9.01 -0.93 -11.71
N ASP A 132 9.71 -1.42 -12.72
CA ASP A 132 10.22 -0.63 -13.85
C ASP A 132 10.53 -1.52 -15.05
N TYR A 133 10.65 -0.94 -16.25
CA TYR A 133 10.96 -1.67 -17.50
C TYR A 133 10.02 -2.85 -17.77
N GLY A 134 8.72 -2.70 -17.46
CA GLY A 134 7.71 -3.75 -17.63
C GLY A 134 7.87 -4.92 -16.64
N LYS A 135 8.64 -4.74 -15.57
CA LYS A 135 8.88 -5.76 -14.54
C LYS A 135 8.40 -5.26 -13.18
N GLN A 136 7.37 -5.91 -12.66
CA GLN A 136 6.84 -5.64 -11.31
C GLN A 136 7.91 -5.89 -10.24
N MET A 137 7.92 -5.10 -9.17
CA MET A 137 8.86 -5.32 -8.05
C MET A 137 8.57 -6.62 -7.31
N TYR A 138 7.29 -6.94 -7.12
CA TYR A 138 6.84 -8.12 -6.42
C TYR A 138 6.16 -9.09 -7.39
N VAL A 139 6.45 -10.38 -7.24
CA VAL A 139 5.83 -11.47 -7.99
C VAL A 139 5.37 -12.56 -7.02
N PRO A 140 4.38 -13.39 -7.38
CA PRO A 140 3.92 -14.48 -6.53
C PRO A 140 5.07 -15.38 -6.07
N ASN A 141 5.10 -15.69 -4.78
CA ASN A 141 6.08 -16.58 -4.19
C ASN A 141 5.56 -18.02 -4.23
N ILE A 142 5.83 -18.72 -5.34
CA ILE A 142 5.43 -20.10 -5.54
C ILE A 142 6.44 -21.05 -4.88
N LEU A 143 5.95 -21.89 -3.97
CA LEU A 143 6.71 -22.94 -3.28
C LEU A 143 6.99 -24.13 -4.21
N LYS A 144 7.88 -25.04 -3.78
CA LYS A 144 8.15 -26.30 -4.52
C LYS A 144 6.91 -27.16 -4.74
N SER A 145 5.89 -27.00 -3.90
CA SER A 145 4.59 -27.66 -4.03
C SER A 145 3.73 -27.13 -5.17
N GLY A 146 4.11 -26.00 -5.80
CA GLY A 146 3.32 -25.32 -6.83
C GLY A 146 2.26 -24.36 -6.26
N LYS A 147 2.10 -24.27 -4.94
CA LYS A 147 1.19 -23.32 -4.28
C LYS A 147 1.91 -22.02 -3.90
N ALA A 148 1.17 -20.92 -3.83
CA ALA A 148 1.67 -19.68 -3.24
C ALA A 148 1.97 -19.88 -1.74
N SER A 149 3.00 -19.20 -1.23
CA SER A 149 3.33 -19.21 0.19
C SER A 149 2.32 -18.36 0.97
N GLU A 150 1.65 -18.94 1.96
CA GLU A 150 0.74 -18.19 2.84
C GLU A 150 1.48 -17.19 3.71
N ALA A 151 2.62 -17.59 4.30
CA ALA A 151 3.44 -16.72 5.15
C ALA A 151 4.10 -15.56 4.40
N LYS A 152 4.47 -15.77 3.13
CA LYS A 152 5.13 -14.76 2.30
C LYS A 152 4.60 -14.82 0.87
N PRO A 153 3.41 -14.26 0.61
CA PRO A 153 2.69 -14.43 -0.65
C PRO A 153 3.44 -13.89 -1.87
N PHE A 154 4.30 -12.90 -1.65
CA PHE A 154 5.06 -12.24 -2.68
C PHE A 154 6.57 -12.30 -2.41
N LYS A 155 7.36 -12.22 -3.47
CA LYS A 155 8.81 -12.08 -3.39
C LYS A 155 9.28 -11.03 -4.36
N ARG A 156 10.44 -10.43 -4.07
CA ARG A 156 11.09 -9.51 -5.00
C ARG A 156 11.35 -10.25 -6.32
N ASN A 157 11.01 -9.61 -7.43
CA ASN A 157 11.19 -10.13 -8.76
C ASN A 157 12.69 -10.17 -9.11
N PRO A 158 13.29 -11.35 -9.31
CA PRO A 158 14.71 -11.46 -9.63
C PRO A 158 15.06 -10.92 -11.02
N ALA A 159 14.07 -10.70 -11.90
CA ALA A 159 14.30 -10.11 -13.22
C ALA A 159 14.43 -8.58 -13.18
N LEU A 160 13.92 -7.93 -12.12
CA LEU A 160 14.06 -6.49 -11.91
C LEU A 160 15.41 -6.21 -11.24
N LEU A 161 16.21 -5.33 -11.85
CA LEU A 161 17.51 -4.98 -11.31
C LEU A 161 17.41 -4.38 -9.91
N PRO A 162 18.42 -4.56 -9.05
CA PRO A 162 18.35 -4.24 -7.63
C PRO A 162 18.51 -2.74 -7.31
N LEU A 163 17.93 -1.85 -8.13
CA LEU A 163 17.76 -0.44 -7.75
C LEU A 163 16.71 -0.34 -6.64
N ASP A 164 16.98 0.42 -5.60
CA ASP A 164 16.07 0.65 -4.47
C ASP A 164 14.76 1.32 -4.93
N HIS A 165 13.72 1.16 -4.12
CA HIS A 165 12.39 1.63 -4.50
C HIS A 165 12.30 3.15 -4.39
N ALA A 166 12.89 3.78 -3.37
CA ALA A 166 12.92 5.23 -3.20
C ALA A 166 13.53 5.97 -4.40
N THR A 167 14.72 5.56 -4.87
CA THR A 167 15.35 6.13 -6.07
C THR A 167 14.49 5.93 -7.31
N ARG A 168 13.83 4.78 -7.41
CA ARG A 168 12.90 4.52 -8.51
C ARG A 168 11.63 5.38 -8.41
N SER A 169 11.10 5.63 -7.22
CA SER A 169 9.97 6.53 -7.00
C SER A 169 10.26 7.92 -7.54
N ILE A 170 11.44 8.48 -7.21
CA ILE A 170 11.90 9.77 -7.73
C ILE A 170 12.02 9.74 -9.25
N LYS A 171 12.69 8.73 -9.81
CA LYS A 171 12.81 8.57 -11.27
C LYS A 171 11.43 8.54 -11.95
N LEU A 172 10.47 7.81 -11.40
CA LEU A 172 9.17 7.64 -12.02
C LEU A 172 8.30 8.89 -11.90
N ALA A 173 8.33 9.58 -10.75
CA ALA A 173 7.59 10.82 -10.55
C ALA A 173 8.12 11.95 -11.44
N THR A 174 9.44 12.10 -11.55
CA THR A 174 10.10 13.17 -12.33
C THR A 174 9.94 13.06 -13.85
N LEU A 175 9.35 11.97 -14.35
CA LEU A 175 8.91 11.88 -15.75
C LEU A 175 7.67 12.75 -16.04
N PHE A 176 6.92 13.14 -15.01
CA PHE A 176 5.62 13.80 -15.13
C PHE A 176 5.54 15.10 -14.34
N ILE A 177 6.11 15.14 -13.14
CA ILE A 177 6.06 16.32 -12.28
C ILE A 177 7.48 16.76 -11.89
N ASP A 178 7.70 18.07 -11.78
CA ASP A 178 8.94 18.57 -11.16
C ASP A 178 8.85 18.37 -9.65
N LEU A 179 9.74 17.55 -9.07
CA LEU A 179 9.89 17.46 -7.62
C LEU A 179 10.76 18.61 -7.11
N THR A 180 10.44 19.11 -5.92
CA THR A 180 11.35 20.04 -5.22
C THR A 180 12.52 19.27 -4.60
N GLU A 181 13.64 19.95 -4.33
CA GLU A 181 14.80 19.36 -3.65
C GLU A 181 14.42 18.69 -2.32
N ASP A 182 13.52 19.30 -1.54
CA ASP A 182 13.07 18.75 -0.26
C ASP A 182 12.16 17.51 -0.44
N GLU A 183 11.31 17.50 -1.48
CA GLU A 183 10.49 16.32 -1.85
C GLU A 183 11.37 15.14 -2.30
N GLU A 184 12.37 15.39 -3.15
CA GLU A 184 13.33 14.38 -3.57
C GLU A 184 14.12 13.83 -2.38
N PHE A 185 14.61 14.71 -1.50
CA PHE A 185 15.33 14.32 -0.29
C PHE A 185 14.45 13.47 0.64
N ALA A 186 13.23 13.92 0.92
CA ALA A 186 12.30 13.19 1.77
C ALA A 186 11.97 11.81 1.20
N ILE A 187 11.63 11.71 -0.09
CA ILE A 187 11.34 10.43 -0.75
C ILE A 187 12.57 9.53 -0.74
N ARG A 188 13.76 10.06 -1.07
CA ARG A 188 14.97 9.24 -1.16
C ARG A 188 15.30 8.57 0.17
N TYR A 189 15.04 9.27 1.26
CA TYR A 189 15.53 8.90 2.58
C TYR A 189 14.45 8.41 3.53
N HIS A 190 13.17 8.34 3.12
CA HIS A 190 12.03 8.03 4.00
C HIS A 190 12.18 6.73 4.82
N ASP A 191 12.85 5.70 4.29
CA ASP A 191 13.19 4.46 5.01
C ASP A 191 14.10 4.70 6.25
N GLY A 192 14.64 5.91 6.41
CA GLY A 192 15.47 6.30 7.55
C GLY A 192 16.64 5.35 7.77
N LEU A 193 16.83 4.91 9.01
CA LEU A 193 17.97 4.06 9.42
C LEU A 193 17.91 2.61 8.90
N TYR A 194 16.83 2.20 8.22
CA TYR A 194 16.68 0.83 7.71
C TYR A 194 17.37 0.61 6.36
N GLU A 195 17.84 1.67 5.71
CA GLU A 195 18.68 1.59 4.51
C GLU A 195 20.06 2.19 4.78
N SER A 196 21.09 1.39 4.57
CA SER A 196 22.50 1.74 4.78
C SER A 196 22.94 3.02 4.02
N ALA A 197 22.36 3.26 2.85
CA ALA A 197 22.62 4.47 2.06
C ALA A 197 22.14 5.77 2.74
N ASN A 198 21.30 5.68 3.76
CA ASN A 198 20.67 6.83 4.40
C ASN A 198 21.51 7.43 5.55
N TYR A 199 22.74 6.93 5.78
CA TYR A 199 23.65 7.52 6.79
C TYR A 199 23.97 9.00 6.52
N ALA A 200 23.85 9.44 5.25
CA ALA A 200 24.04 10.83 4.84
C ALA A 200 23.02 11.82 5.45
N VAL A 201 21.88 11.31 5.92
CA VAL A 201 20.80 12.12 6.50
C VAL A 201 21.17 12.70 7.86
N LYS A 202 22.07 12.02 8.60
CA LYS A 202 22.43 12.40 9.97
C LYS A 202 22.97 13.83 10.03
N GLY A 203 22.26 14.72 10.72
CA GLY A 203 22.59 16.15 10.84
C GLY A 203 22.12 17.01 9.67
N ASN A 204 21.43 16.43 8.70
CA ASN A 204 20.83 17.09 7.53
C ASN A 204 19.31 16.85 7.47
N GLU A 205 18.68 16.54 8.59
CA GLU A 205 17.25 16.23 8.65
C GLU A 205 16.40 17.48 8.30
N THR A 206 15.45 17.32 7.38
CA THR A 206 14.46 18.37 7.05
C THR A 206 13.11 18.07 7.72
N PRO A 207 12.25 19.09 7.96
CA PRO A 207 10.91 18.86 8.50
C PRO A 207 10.07 17.90 7.65
N LEU A 208 10.13 18.02 6.31
CA LEU A 208 9.38 17.14 5.40
C LEU A 208 9.86 15.69 5.51
N TYR A 209 11.18 15.47 5.48
CA TYR A 209 11.77 14.15 5.70
C TYR A 209 11.32 13.53 7.03
N LEU A 210 11.41 14.27 8.14
CA LEU A 210 11.04 13.75 9.46
C LEU A 210 9.55 13.39 9.54
N ILE A 211 8.68 14.23 8.97
CA ILE A 211 7.23 13.96 8.92
C ILE A 211 6.98 12.67 8.12
N LEU A 212 7.57 12.55 6.93
CA LEU A 212 7.38 11.38 6.07
C LEU A 212 7.92 10.10 6.72
N HIS A 213 9.15 10.13 7.22
CA HIS A 213 9.79 8.98 7.86
C HIS A 213 8.96 8.47 9.06
N TYR A 214 8.51 9.37 9.94
CA TYR A 214 7.69 8.97 11.07
C TYR A 214 6.31 8.47 10.65
N ALA A 215 5.71 9.07 9.62
CA ALA A 215 4.41 8.64 9.11
C ALA A 215 4.46 7.24 8.48
N ASP A 216 5.46 6.96 7.67
CA ASP A 216 5.68 5.65 7.05
C ASP A 216 5.94 4.57 8.12
N LEU A 217 6.88 4.84 9.02
CA LEU A 217 7.21 3.90 10.10
C LEU A 217 6.03 3.65 11.04
N TRP A 218 5.26 4.68 11.38
CA TRP A 218 4.06 4.52 12.22
C TRP A 218 2.98 3.71 11.49
N SER A 219 2.77 3.97 10.20
CA SER A 219 1.76 3.27 9.41
C SER A 219 2.09 1.79 9.30
N SER A 220 3.31 1.45 8.90
CA SER A 220 3.75 0.07 8.72
C SER A 220 3.78 -0.75 10.02
N ARG A 221 4.14 -0.13 11.16
CA ARG A 221 4.33 -0.84 12.43
C ARG A 221 3.12 -0.83 13.36
N VAL A 222 2.40 0.28 13.40
CA VAL A 222 1.32 0.50 14.38
C VAL A 222 -0.05 0.42 13.73
N THR A 223 -0.26 1.14 12.62
CA THR A 223 -1.57 1.19 11.96
C THR A 223 -1.91 -0.13 11.28
N GLU A 224 -0.95 -0.69 10.55
CA GLU A 224 -1.15 -1.87 9.69
C GLU A 224 -0.76 -3.18 10.38
N GLY A 225 0.01 -3.07 11.46
CA GLY A 225 0.57 -4.19 12.21
C GLY A 225 1.75 -4.84 11.49
N SER A 226 2.82 -5.13 12.24
CA SER A 226 3.83 -6.06 11.75
C SER A 226 3.30 -7.48 11.82
N THR A 227 3.48 -8.27 10.76
CA THR A 227 3.32 -9.72 10.80
C THR A 227 4.46 -10.42 11.55
N ASP A 228 5.09 -9.75 12.52
CA ASP A 228 6.12 -10.33 13.39
C ASP A 228 5.48 -11.26 14.44
N GLU A 229 4.74 -12.26 13.97
CA GLU A 229 4.69 -13.56 14.64
C GLU A 229 5.75 -14.45 13.99
N GLY A 230 6.96 -14.42 14.56
CA GLY A 230 7.94 -15.51 14.42
C GLY A 230 8.99 -15.37 13.32
N SER A 231 9.95 -14.46 13.48
CA SER A 231 11.34 -14.79 13.18
C SER A 231 12.09 -14.94 14.51
N GLU A 232 11.86 -16.07 15.19
CA GLU A 232 12.83 -16.57 16.15
C GLU A 232 14.13 -16.85 15.38
N GLU A 233 15.16 -16.03 15.63
CA GLU A 233 16.54 -16.51 15.68
C GLU A 233 16.92 -16.76 17.14
#